data_AF-A0A3Q0JIK1-F1
#
_entry.id   AF-A0A3Q0JIK1-F1
#
_cell.length_a   1.000
_cell.length_b   1.000
_cell.length_c   1.000
_cell.angle_alpha   90.00
_cell.angle_beta   90.00
_cell.angle_gamma   90.00
#
_symmetry.space_group_name_H-M   'P 1'
#
loop_
_entity.id
_entity.type
_entity.pdbx_description
1 polymer ?
#
loop_
_entity_poly.entity_id
_entity_poly.type
_entity_poly.pdbx_seq_one_letter_code
_entity_poly.pdbx_strand_id
1 'polypeptide(L)' 'WVFLPDPTVRKKLVVKWNCRTVPICFCHHELIDIGFVCSVCLAIYCKLSPICTTCEVVFKLKAPMKAVKVKKKKMIKS' A
#
# COMPACT_ATOMS: atom_id res chain seq x y z
N TRP A 1 14.43 23.12 2.65
CA TRP A 1 14.12 23.91 1.43
C TRP A 1 14.46 23.05 0.22
N VAL A 2 13.54 22.90 -0.74
CA VAL A 2 13.82 22.21 -2.00
C VAL A 2 13.97 23.28 -3.08
N PHE A 3 15.17 23.39 -3.64
CA PHE A 3 15.46 24.34 -4.70
C PHE A 3 14.79 23.84 -5.98
N LEU A 4 13.71 24.51 -6.39
CA LEU A 4 12.90 24.10 -7.52
C LEU A 4 13.26 25.02 -8.71
N PRO A 5 13.86 24.51 -9.81
CA PRO A 5 14.47 25.33 -10.87
C PRO A 5 13.45 26.22 -11.61
N ASP A 6 13.95 27.17 -12.40
CA ASP A 6 13.16 28.18 -13.13
C ASP A 6 11.99 27.57 -13.93
N PRO A 7 10.78 28.20 -13.94
CA PRO A 7 9.58 27.68 -14.58
C PRO A 7 9.71 27.35 -16.06
N THR A 8 10.64 27.97 -16.78
CA THR A 8 10.91 27.66 -18.19
C THR A 8 11.57 26.29 -18.37
N VAL A 9 12.43 25.90 -17.43
CA VAL A 9 13.19 24.63 -17.46
C VAL A 9 12.32 23.46 -16.98
N ARG A 10 11.29 23.72 -16.17
CA ARG A 10 10.36 22.69 -15.67
C ARG A 10 9.60 21.96 -16.77
N LYS A 11 9.30 22.63 -17.88
CA LYS A 11 8.62 22.01 -19.03
C LYS A 11 9.47 20.94 -19.72
N LYS A 12 10.80 21.02 -19.58
CA LYS A 12 11.75 20.03 -20.11
C LYS A 12 11.98 18.86 -19.14
N LEU A 13 11.62 19.02 -17.86
CA LEU A 13 11.63 17.96 -16.86
C LEU A 13 10.38 17.08 -17.02
N VAL A 14 10.27 16.39 -18.16
CA VAL A 14 9.23 15.39 -18.37
C VAL A 14 9.62 14.14 -17.58
N VAL A 15 9.21 14.10 -16.31
CA VAL A 15 9.33 12.89 -15.50
C VAL A 15 8.42 11.85 -16.15
N LYS A 16 8.99 10.76 -16.66
CA LYS A 16 8.20 9.64 -17.16
C LYS A 16 7.38 9.08 -16.00
N TRP A 17 6.08 9.38 -15.99
CA TRP A 17 5.10 9.04 -14.95
C TRP A 17 4.77 7.55 -14.83
N ASN A 18 5.61 6.65 -15.35
CA ASN A 18 5.34 5.22 -15.31
C ASN A 18 5.71 4.57 -13.96
N CYS A 19 5.46 5.29 -12.87
CA CYS A 19 5.55 4.77 -11.52
C CYS A 19 4.38 3.84 -11.28
N ARG A 20 4.53 2.56 -11.65
CA ARG A 20 3.64 1.51 -11.15
C ARG A 20 3.88 1.40 -9.64
N THR A 21 3.13 2.17 -8.86
CA THR A 21 3.19 2.17 -7.39
C THR A 21 2.55 0.89 -6.88
N VAL A 22 3.37 -0.15 -6.86
CA VAL A 22 3.06 -1.40 -6.17
C VAL A 22 3.03 -1.13 -4.66
N PRO A 23 1.95 -1.48 -3.95
CA PRO A 23 1.90 -1.27 -2.51
C PRO A 23 2.87 -2.24 -1.83
N ILE A 24 3.74 -1.68 -1.01
CA ILE A 24 4.73 -2.41 -0.22
C ILE A 24 4.27 -2.37 1.23
N CYS A 25 4.29 -3.51 1.91
CA CYS A 25 3.93 -3.57 3.33
C CYS A 25 5.06 -2.99 4.20
N PHE A 26 4.70 -2.21 5.23
CA PHE A 26 5.69 -1.69 6.19
C PHE A 26 6.31 -2.77 7.10
N CYS A 27 5.70 -3.96 7.20
CA CYS A 27 6.20 -5.04 8.05
C CYS A 27 7.44 -5.76 7.49
N HIS A 28 7.44 -6.05 6.20
CA HIS A 28 8.47 -6.87 5.56
C HIS A 28 9.15 -6.17 4.38
N HIS A 29 8.67 -4.98 4.01
CA HIS A 29 9.10 -4.24 2.82
C HIS A 29 8.98 -5.05 1.53
N GLU A 30 8.02 -5.97 1.50
CA GLU A 30 7.70 -6.80 0.34
C GLU A 30 6.42 -6.31 -0.34
N LEU A 31 6.36 -6.56 -1.64
CA LEU A 31 5.23 -6.28 -2.52
C LEU A 31 4.02 -7.12 -2.09
N ILE A 32 2.87 -6.49 -1.93
CA ILE A 32 1.62 -7.19 -1.61
C ILE A 32 0.53 -6.84 -2.61
N ASP A 33 -0.29 -7.81 -2.99
CA ASP A 33 -1.46 -7.56 -3.84
C ASP A 33 -2.69 -7.13 -3.01
N ILE A 34 -2.80 -7.61 -1.76
CA ILE A 34 -3.91 -7.33 -0.84
C ILE A 34 -3.33 -7.06 0.55
N GLY A 35 -3.74 -5.97 1.18
CA GLY A 35 -3.29 -5.58 2.53
C GLY A 35 -4.37 -4.88 3.34
N PHE A 36 -4.10 -4.71 4.63
CA PHE A 36 -4.95 -3.96 5.56
C PHE A 36 -4.41 -2.54 5.73
N VAL A 37 -5.29 -1.55 5.71
CA VAL A 37 -4.91 -0.13 5.83
C VAL A 37 -5.40 0.42 7.17
N CYS A 38 -4.51 1.11 7.89
CA CYS A 38 -4.90 1.84 9.09
C CYS A 38 -5.69 3.11 8.72
N SER A 39 -6.86 3.32 9.33
CA SER A 39 -7.69 4.51 9.08
C SER A 39 -7.08 5.82 9.58
N VAL A 40 -6.12 5.75 10.50
CA VAL A 40 -5.50 6.93 11.13
C VAL A 40 -4.25 7.36 10.37
N CYS A 41 -3.31 6.44 10.15
CA CYS A 41 -1.99 6.75 9.59
C CYS A 41 -1.80 6.27 8.14
N LEU A 42 -2.81 5.64 7.52
CA LEU A 42 -2.76 5.09 6.16
C LEU A 42 -1.65 4.05 5.93
N ALA A 43 -1.05 3.52 7.01
CA ALA A 43 -0.06 2.45 6.91
C ALA A 43 -0.69 1.14 6.41
N ILE A 44 0.03 0.46 5.51
CA ILE A 44 -0.39 -0.78 4.86
C ILE A 44 0.33 -1.98 5.49
N TYR A 45 -0.43 -2.97 5.94
CA TYR A 45 0.06 -4.19 6.60
C TYR A 45 -0.36 -5.46 5.86
N CYS A 46 0.52 -6.47 5.89
CA CYS A 46 0.26 -7.80 5.30
C CYS A 46 -0.64 -8.69 6.16
N LYS A 47 -0.75 -8.41 7.47
CA LYS A 47 -1.57 -9.14 8.43
C LYS A 47 -2.36 -8.16 9.28
N LEU A 48 -3.58 -8.55 9.65
CA LEU A 48 -4.40 -7.75 10.54
C LEU A 48 -3.88 -7.91 11.98
N SER A 49 -3.39 -6.83 12.56
CA SER A 49 -3.06 -6.74 13.98
C SER A 49 -4.09 -5.86 14.70
N PRO A 50 -4.43 -6.15 15.98
CA PRO A 50 -5.33 -5.31 16.78
C PRO A 50 -4.70 -3.97 17.18
N ILE A 51 -3.38 -3.81 17.01
CA ILE A 51 -2.62 -2.61 17.33
C ILE A 51 -1.83 -2.21 16.09
N CYS A 52 -1.91 -0.94 15.71
CA CYS A 52 -1.09 -0.37 14.66
C CYS A 52 0.33 -0.11 15.18
N THR A 53 1.38 -0.65 14.54
CA THR A 53 2.77 -0.41 14.98
C THR A 53 3.28 1.00 14.68
N THR A 54 2.61 1.73 13.79
CA THR A 54 3.05 3.07 13.35
C THR A 54 2.43 4.19 14.18
N CYS A 55 1.20 4.03 14.67
CA CYS A 55 0.51 5.04 15.48
C CYS A 55 0.03 4.54 16.84
N GLU A 56 0.30 3.27 17.18
CA GLU A 56 -0.04 2.62 18.47
C GLU A 56 -1.54 2.59 18.81
N VAL A 57 -2.40 2.97 17.86
CA VAL A 57 -3.85 2.93 18.04
C VAL A 57 -4.33 1.48 18.07
N VAL A 58 -5.15 1.18 19.09
CA VAL A 58 -5.83 -0.11 19.23
C VAL A 58 -7.13 -0.08 18.42
N PHE A 59 -7.24 -0.99 17.46
CA PHE A 59 -8.46 -1.15 16.67
C PHE A 59 -9.48 -1.97 17.46
N LYS A 60 -10.68 -1.40 17.66
CA LYS A 60 -11.85 -2.15 18.14
C LYS A 60 -12.41 -3.01 16.99
N LEU A 61 -11.74 -4.12 16.70
CA LEU A 61 -12.15 -5.06 15.67
C LEU A 61 -13.43 -5.79 16.12
N LYS A 62 -14.58 -5.44 15.56
CA LYS A 62 -15.84 -6.18 15.76
C LYS A 62 -15.77 -7.50 14.96
N ALA A 63 -15.20 -8.55 15.57
CA ALA A 63 -15.18 -9.94 15.10
C ALA A 63 -14.47 -10.18 13.75
N PRO A 64 -13.99 -11.41 13.45
CA PRO A 64 -13.08 -11.63 12.34
C PRO A 64 -13.84 -11.50 11.03
N MET A 65 -13.50 -10.49 10.22
CA MET A 65 -13.83 -10.49 8.80
C MET A 65 -13.22 -11.76 8.21
N LYS A 66 -14.08 -12.76 7.95
CA LYS A 66 -13.70 -14.05 7.36
C LYS A 66 -12.76 -13.75 6.19
N ALA A 67 -11.54 -14.28 6.22
CA ALA A 67 -10.62 -14.21 5.10
C ALA A 67 -11.40 -14.58 3.84
N VAL A 68 -11.61 -13.60 2.96
CA VAL A 68 -12.27 -13.82 1.67
C VAL A 68 -11.35 -14.79 0.94
N LYS A 69 -11.73 -16.07 0.89
CA LYS A 69 -11.00 -17.08 0.13
C LYS A 69 -10.98 -16.62 -1.33
N VAL A 70 -9.86 -16.07 -1.78
CA VAL A 70 -9.64 -15.79 -3.20
C VAL A 70 -9.73 -17.13 -3.92
N LYS A 71 -10.83 -17.33 -4.66
CA LYS A 71 -11.05 -18.53 -5.47
C LYS A 71 -10.00 -18.50 -6.58
N LYS A 72 -8.94 -19.31 -6.46
CA LYS A 72 -7.93 -19.49 -7.52
C LYS A 72 -8.64 -19.97 -8.79
N LYS A 73 -8.83 -19.08 -9.78
CA LYS A 73 -9.31 -19.48 -11.12
C LYS A 73 -8.25 -20.42 -11.70
N LYS A 74 -8.62 -21.67 -12.02
CA LYS A 74 -7.74 -22.61 -12.72
C LYS A 74 -7.43 -22.03 -14.10
N MET A 75 -6.14 -21.83 -14.38
CA MET A 75 -5.65 -21.47 -15.70
C MET A 75 -5.86 -22.68 -16.62
N ILE A 76 -6.76 -22.55 -17.60
CA ILE A 76 -6.94 -23.54 -18.66
C ILE A 76 -5.68 -23.48 -19.52
N LYS A 77 -4.90 -24.58 -19.55
CA LYS A 77 -3.82 -24.76 -20.52
C LYS A 77 -4.44 -25.06 -21.88
N SER A 78 -4.05 -24.27 -22.87
CA SER A 78 -4.16 -24.61 -24.30
C SER A 78 -3.19 -25.73 -24.65
#